data_AF-A0AAW5L961-F1
#
_entry.id   AF-A0AAW5L961-F1
#
_cell.length_a   1.000
_cell.length_b   1.000
_cell.length_c   1.000
_cell.angle_alpha   90.00
_cell.angle_beta   90.00
_cell.angle_gamma   90.00
#
_symmetry.space_group_name_H-M   'P 1'
#
loop_
_entity.id
_entity.type
_entity.pdbx_description
1 polymer ?
#
loop_
_entity_poly.entity_id
_entity_poly.type
_entity_poly.pdbx_seq_one_letter_code
_entity_poly.pdbx_strand_id
1 'polypeptide(L)' 'MARLCKSHSIPDSACTTKAFIATSGVDKQHGLTCSRFSEAQVKQKAMAKTQKKILIFDHTKPKQIHSASIGQLDV' A
#
# COMPACT_ATOMS: atom_id res chain seq x y z
N MET A 1 18.82 -21.82 -14.90
CA MET A 1 17.61 -20.98 -14.94
C MET A 1 16.72 -21.33 -13.75
N ALA A 2 16.88 -20.64 -12.62
CA ALA A 2 16.05 -20.89 -11.44
C ALA A 2 14.66 -20.30 -11.67
N ARG A 3 13.62 -21.15 -11.72
CA ARG A 3 12.23 -20.71 -11.62
C ARG A 3 12.04 -20.15 -10.21
N LEU A 4 11.99 -18.83 -10.10
CA LEU A 4 11.47 -18.17 -8.91
C LEU A 4 9.98 -18.50 -8.84
N CYS A 5 9.59 -19.48 -8.03
CA CYS A 5 8.19 -19.70 -7.68
C CYS A 5 7.67 -18.41 -7.05
N LYS A 6 6.97 -17.58 -7.84
CA LYS A 6 6.28 -16.40 -7.31
C LYS A 6 5.23 -16.91 -6.33
N SER A 7 5.44 -16.66 -5.04
CA SER A 7 4.40 -16.77 -4.03
C SER A 7 3.22 -15.91 -4.50
N HIS A 8 2.17 -16.53 -5.04
CA HIS A 8 0.98 -15.81 -5.48
C HIS A 8 0.29 -15.28 -4.24
N SER A 9 0.45 -13.97 -4.03
CA SER A 9 -0.28 -13.27 -2.98
C SER A 9 -1.71 -13.05 -3.47
N ILE A 10 -2.70 -13.15 -2.58
CA ILE A 10 -4.13 -12.96 -2.89
C ILE A 10 -4.43 -11.75 -3.81
N PRO A 11 -3.73 -10.58 -3.69
CA PRO A 11 -3.92 -9.46 -4.61
C PRO A 11 -3.57 -9.74 -6.08
N ASP A 12 -2.65 -10.67 -6.36
CA ASP A 12 -2.22 -10.99 -7.73
C ASP A 12 -3.32 -11.70 -8.52
N SER A 13 -4.18 -12.47 -7.82
CA SER A 13 -5.28 -13.27 -8.39
C SER A 13 -6.66 -12.64 -8.20
N ALA A 14 -6.76 -11.46 -7.59
CA ALA A 14 -8.04 -10.82 -7.27
C ALA A 14 -8.33 -9.61 -8.18
N CYS A 15 -9.51 -9.59 -8.79
CA CYS A 15 -10.06 -8.42 -9.46
C CYS A 15 -10.93 -7.63 -8.49
N THR A 16 -10.31 -6.71 -7.73
CA THR A 16 -11.02 -5.90 -6.72
C THR A 16 -11.59 -4.63 -7.33
N THR A 17 -12.80 -4.23 -6.93
CA THR A 17 -13.39 -2.93 -7.33
C THR A 17 -13.05 -1.81 -6.36
N LYS A 18 -12.80 -2.14 -5.09
CA LYS A 18 -12.43 -1.22 -4.02
C LYS A 18 -11.29 -1.83 -3.20
N ALA A 19 -10.31 -1.01 -2.83
CA ALA A 19 -9.30 -1.38 -1.84
C ALA A 19 -9.26 -0.33 -0.73
N PHE A 20 -9.42 -0.79 0.51
CA PHE A 20 -9.24 0.01 1.70
C PHE A 20 -7.81 -0.17 2.17
N ILE A 21 -7.02 0.90 2.12
CA ILE A 21 -5.59 0.87 2.38
C ILE A 21 -5.31 1.60 3.69
N ALA A 22 -4.91 0.86 4.71
CA ALA A 22 -4.43 1.45 5.96
C ALA A 22 -2.97 1.92 5.81
N THR A 23 -2.57 2.94 6.54
CA THR A 23 -1.18 3.45 6.56
C THR A 23 -0.71 3.73 7.98
N SER A 24 0.59 3.60 8.22
CA SER A 24 1.20 3.97 9.51
C SER A 24 1.63 5.43 9.55
N GLY A 25 1.81 6.05 8.38
CA GLY A 25 2.20 7.44 8.25
C GLY A 25 1.61 8.08 7.01
N VAL A 26 1.25 9.36 7.14
CA VAL A 26 0.82 10.23 6.06
C VAL A 26 1.64 11.50 6.12
N ASP A 27 2.44 11.72 5.09
CA ASP A 27 3.26 12.92 4.96
C ASP A 27 3.07 13.57 3.58
N LYS A 28 3.14 14.89 3.52
CA LYS A 28 2.93 15.62 2.25
C LYS A 28 4.09 15.44 1.27
N GLN A 29 5.32 15.27 1.79
CA GLN A 29 6.52 15.11 0.98
C GLN A 29 6.74 13.63 0.64
N HIS A 30 6.63 12.75 1.64
CA HIS A 30 6.96 11.32 1.52
C HIS A 30 5.76 10.43 1.19
N GLY A 31 4.55 10.99 1.16
CA GLY A 31 3.32 10.27 0.86
C GLY A 31 2.86 9.35 1.99
N LEU A 32 2.35 8.19 1.58
CA LEU A 32 1.81 7.15 2.46
C LEU A 32 2.90 6.16 2.82
N THR A 33 3.16 5.93 4.11
CA THR A 33 4.24 5.07 4.57
C THR A 33 3.80 4.04 5.61
N CYS A 34 4.44 2.87 5.63
CA CYS A 34 4.27 1.85 6.65
C CYS A 34 5.61 1.24 7.09
N SER A 35 5.57 0.44 8.14
CA SER A 35 6.77 -0.04 8.83
C SER A 35 7.45 -1.22 8.14
N ARG A 36 6.76 -1.96 7.25
CA ARG A 36 7.28 -3.16 6.58
C ARG A 36 7.20 -3.07 5.05
N PHE A 37 8.28 -3.43 4.37
CA PHE A 37 8.34 -3.44 2.90
C PHE A 37 7.42 -4.49 2.26
N SER A 38 7.30 -5.66 2.88
CA SER A 38 6.36 -6.70 2.43
C SER A 38 4.90 -6.22 2.49
N GLU A 39 4.55 -5.47 3.53
CA GLU A 39 3.23 -4.86 3.70
C GLU A 39 2.98 -3.78 2.64
N ALA A 40 3.98 -2.93 2.38
CA ALA A 40 3.91 -1.93 1.31
C ALA A 40 3.67 -2.58 -0.07
N GLN A 41 4.40 -3.65 -0.41
CA GLN A 41 4.22 -4.36 -1.68
C GLN A 41 2.81 -4.94 -1.84
N VAL A 42 2.24 -5.53 -0.80
CA VAL A 42 0.87 -6.07 -0.84
C VAL A 42 -0.15 -4.95 -1.07
N LYS A 43 0.01 -3.82 -0.38
CA LYS A 43 -0.86 -2.64 -0.55
C LYS A 43 -0.74 -2.04 -1.94
N GLN A 44 0.48 -1.91 -2.47
CA GLN A 44 0.74 -1.43 -3.83
C GLN A 44 0.08 -2.33 -4.88
N LYS A 45 0.18 -3.66 -4.73
CA LYS A 45 -0.51 -4.60 -5.63
C LYS A 45 -2.03 -4.45 -5.56
N ALA A 46 -2.60 -4.36 -4.35
CA ALA A 46 -4.04 -4.14 -4.17
C ALA A 46 -4.48 -2.80 -4.80
N MET A 47 -3.68 -1.73 -4.63
CA MET A 47 -3.91 -0.43 -5.25
C MET A 47 -3.84 -0.49 -6.78
N ALA A 48 -2.93 -1.26 -7.35
CA ALA A 48 -2.78 -1.39 -8.81
C ALA A 48 -3.92 -2.18 -9.47
N LYS A 49 -4.57 -3.07 -8.71
CA LYS A 49 -5.65 -3.95 -9.21
C LYS A 49 -7.05 -3.42 -8.94
N THR A 50 -7.18 -2.32 -8.20
CA THR A 50 -8.48 -1.72 -7.86
C THR A 50 -8.77 -0.47 -8.65
N GLN A 51 -10.04 -0.25 -8.97
CA GLN A 51 -10.50 1.00 -9.56
C GLN A 51 -10.58 2.11 -8.50
N LYS A 52 -11.16 1.81 -7.33
CA LYS A 52 -11.30 2.78 -6.23
C LYS A 52 -10.35 2.45 -5.09
N LYS A 53 -9.51 3.43 -4.74
CA LYS A 53 -8.53 3.36 -3.64
C LYS A 53 -9.05 4.24 -2.52
N ILE A 54 -9.25 3.68 -1.34
CA ILE A 54 -9.77 4.39 -0.17
C ILE A 54 -8.71 4.31 0.91
N LEU A 55 -8.12 5.45 1.24
CA LEU A 55 -7.13 5.55 2.30
C LEU A 55 -7.84 5.64 3.66
N ILE A 56 -7.38 4.86 4.64
CA ILE A 56 -7.89 4.89 6.02
C ILE A 56 -6.73 5.15 6.96
N PHE A 57 -6.87 6.16 7.82
CA PHE A 57 -5.94 6.44 8.90
C PHE A 57 -6.66 7.17 10.04
N ASP A 58 -6.15 7.01 11.26
CA ASP A 58 -6.59 7.80 12.41
C ASP A 58 -5.88 9.16 12.46
N HIS A 59 -6.36 10.05 13.33
CA HIS A 59 -5.83 11.41 13.48
C HIS A 59 -4.36 11.48 13.96
N THR A 60 -3.75 10.37 14.39
CA THR A 60 -2.36 10.33 14.84
C THR A 60 -1.37 10.12 13.71
N LYS A 61 -1.79 9.54 12.57
CA LYS A 61 -0.91 9.18 11.44
C LYS A 61 -0.35 10.35 10.59
N PRO A 62 -0.93 11.57 10.56
CA PRO A 62 -0.32 12.71 9.87
C PRO A 62 1.07 13.05 10.41
N LYS A 63 1.97 13.50 9.53
CA LYS A 63 3.37 13.87 9.83
C LYS A 63 4.25 12.72 10.33
N GLN A 64 3.77 11.48 10.28
CA GLN A 64 4.59 10.30 10.56
C GLN A 64 5.20 9.75 9.26
N ILE A 65 6.47 9.37 9.32
CA ILE A 65 7.21 8.79 8.20
C ILE A 65 7.77 7.44 8.65
N HIS A 66 7.54 6.42 7.84
CA HIS A 66 8.04 5.05 8.06
C HIS A 66 8.88 4.57 6.88
N SER A 67 9.65 3.51 7.09
CA SER A 67 10.68 3.04 6.15
C SER A 67 10.16 2.55 4.79
N ALA A 68 8.89 2.14 4.68
CA ALA A 68 8.35 1.60 3.44
C ALA A 68 7.26 2.50 2.86
N SER A 69 7.45 2.96 1.63
CA SER A 69 6.46 3.77 0.90
C SER A 69 5.37 2.89 0.28
N ILE A 70 4.11 3.30 0.45
CA ILE A 70 2.93 2.69 -0.17
C ILE A 70 2.56 3.44 -1.46
N GLY A 71 2.70 4.76 -1.49
CA GLY A 71 2.38 5.60 -2.65
C GLY A 71 2.24 7.08 -2.27
N GLN A 72 2.02 7.96 -3.25
CA GLN A 72 1.84 9.38 -3.00
C GLN A 72 0.41 9.69 -2.54
N LEU A 73 0.28 10.71 -1.68
CA LEU A 73 -1.01 11.32 -1.41
C LEU A 73 -1.28 12.36 -2.51
N ASP A 74 -2.22 12.04 -3.41
CA ASP A 74 -2.73 12.97 -4.41
C ASP A 74 -3.90 13.75 -3.78
N VAL A 75 -3.82 15.08 -3.78
CA VAL A 75 -4.77 15.98 -3.09
C VAL A 75 -5.55 16.79 -4.13
#